data_AF-A0A2V9N2U3-F1
#
_entry.id   AF-A0A2V9N2U3-F1
#
_cell.length_a   1.000
_cell.length_b   1.000
_cell.length_c   1.000
_cell.angle_alpha   90.00
_cell.angle_beta   90.00
_cell.angle_gamma   90.00
#
_symmetry.space_group_name_H-M   'P 1'
#
loop_
_entity.id
_entity.type
_entity.pdbx_description
1 polymer ?
#
loop_
_entity_poly.entity_id
_entity_poly.type
_entity_poly.pdbx_seq_one_letter_code
_entity_poly.pdbx_strand_id
1 'polypeptide(L)'
;MANQWIKARQTKYATFVATYILVVLAAVVIANYLANEHNKSYDATANKRYSLSEQTAKIVKGLKQDAKITYFNQSTRFSEGKDLLEEYKSLSSNVKVQYVDPDKDPQQAREAGIRSFGTAIVQIGAKKEEAKSMTEEAITGAIIRDLKSNTRTVCFLSGSGEHQLDDSDREGFSQFKQLLAKDSYESKTVDLLQKPEVPSDCTALVIAGPTRDYVQPEVDAVKKFVEDGGRAFFMLDPPLKMGRSEIADNDALTNVLQGWGVTVDKDLILDLSPVGQIFGLGPQVALVSNYSSQPIVNEIKRPGHHKSKFSSCQRAGSKEQKRPPDHGCRRNLQHRQAECARTLCSYRQFRLGNE
;
A
#
# COMPACT_ATOMS: atom_id res chain seq x y z
N MET A 1 -87.06 -3.18 10.30
CA MET A 1 -87.46 -1.99 9.53
C MET A 1 -86.43 -1.77 8.43
N ALA A 2 -86.84 -2.00 7.18
CA ALA A 2 -85.95 -2.04 6.03
C ALA A 2 -85.52 -0.63 5.60
N ASN A 3 -84.21 -0.47 5.33
CA ASN A 3 -83.55 0.75 4.86
C ASN A 3 -84.23 1.36 3.63
N GLN A 4 -85.09 2.36 3.84
CA GLN A 4 -85.63 3.23 2.78
C GLN A 4 -84.78 4.50 2.55
N TRP A 5 -83.47 4.46 2.83
CA TRP A 5 -82.58 5.63 2.67
C TRP A 5 -81.79 5.66 1.34
N ILE A 6 -82.05 4.71 0.42
CA ILE A 6 -81.33 4.55 -0.86
C ILE A 6 -82.26 4.85 -2.06
N LYS A 7 -83.01 5.96 -2.02
CA LYS A 7 -83.83 6.41 -3.16
C LYS A 7 -83.74 7.92 -3.44
N ALA A 8 -82.53 8.48 -3.45
CA ALA A 8 -82.26 9.78 -4.06
C ALA A 8 -81.08 9.65 -5.03
N ARG A 9 -81.15 10.23 -6.23
CA ARG A 9 -80.03 10.22 -7.19
C ARG A 9 -78.71 10.71 -6.56
N GLN A 10 -78.81 11.59 -5.56
CA GLN A 10 -77.67 12.14 -4.83
C GLN A 10 -76.91 11.12 -3.95
N THR A 11 -77.55 10.09 -3.39
CA THR A 11 -76.83 9.08 -2.58
C THR A 11 -75.98 8.16 -3.44
N LYS A 12 -76.35 7.91 -4.70
CA LYS A 12 -75.51 7.15 -5.63
C LYS A 12 -74.20 7.88 -5.95
N TYR A 13 -74.27 9.18 -6.23
CA TYR A 13 -73.06 9.98 -6.48
C TYR A 13 -72.18 10.11 -5.23
N ALA A 14 -72.77 10.25 -4.05
CA ALA A 14 -72.01 10.27 -2.79
C ALA A 14 -71.26 8.95 -2.53
N THR A 15 -71.87 7.80 -2.81
CA THR A 15 -71.20 6.50 -2.68
C THR A 15 -70.04 6.38 -3.67
N PHE A 16 -70.22 6.76 -4.94
CA PHE A 16 -69.13 6.72 -5.91
C PHE A 16 -67.97 7.65 -5.52
N VAL A 17 -68.25 8.85 -5.03
CA VAL A 17 -67.23 9.79 -4.55
C VAL A 17 -66.49 9.23 -3.33
N ALA A 18 -67.22 8.66 -2.36
CA ALA A 18 -66.60 8.05 -1.18
C ALA A 18 -65.71 6.84 -1.54
N THR A 19 -66.15 5.99 -2.46
CA THR A 19 -65.35 4.87 -2.97
C THR A 19 -64.10 5.37 -3.70
N TYR A 20 -64.22 6.41 -4.52
CA TYR A 20 -63.07 6.99 -5.23
C TYR A 20 -62.03 7.57 -4.26
N ILE A 21 -62.47 8.31 -3.25
CA ILE A 21 -61.59 8.86 -2.20
C ILE A 21 -60.87 7.74 -1.45
N LEU A 22 -61.57 6.65 -1.11
CA LEU A 22 -60.97 5.49 -0.45
C LEU A 22 -59.90 4.80 -1.31
N VAL A 23 -60.16 4.64 -2.60
CA VAL A 23 -59.19 4.04 -3.55
C VAL A 23 -57.96 4.93 -3.69
N VAL A 24 -58.14 6.25 -3.79
CA VAL A 24 -57.02 7.19 -3.87
C VAL A 24 -56.19 7.18 -2.59
N LEU A 25 -56.83 7.17 -1.41
CA LEU A 25 -56.12 7.06 -0.14
C LEU A 25 -55.36 5.74 -0.02
N ALA A 26 -55.97 4.62 -0.40
CA ALA A 26 -55.29 3.33 -0.42
C ALA A 26 -54.07 3.34 -1.35
N ALA A 27 -54.19 3.93 -2.54
CA ALA A 27 -53.09 4.08 -3.48
C ALA A 27 -51.95 4.94 -2.91
N VAL A 28 -52.28 6.04 -2.21
CA VAL A 28 -51.28 6.90 -1.57
C VAL A 28 -50.57 6.16 -0.43
N VAL A 29 -51.30 5.40 0.39
CA VAL A 29 -50.73 4.60 1.48
C VAL A 29 -49.81 3.51 0.92
N ILE A 30 -50.23 2.79 -0.12
CA ILE A 30 -49.41 1.77 -0.78
C ILE A 30 -48.17 2.40 -1.43
N ALA A 31 -48.32 3.55 -2.10
CA ALA A 31 -47.20 4.26 -2.70
C ALA A 31 -46.19 4.72 -1.65
N ASN A 32 -46.66 5.23 -0.50
CA ASN A 32 -45.80 5.65 0.59
C ASN A 32 -45.09 4.45 1.25
N TYR A 33 -45.82 3.35 1.46
CA TYR A 33 -45.27 2.10 1.97
C TYR A 33 -44.18 1.54 1.06
N LEU A 34 -44.43 1.46 -0.25
CA LEU A 34 -43.46 1.01 -1.26
C LEU A 34 -42.25 1.97 -1.36
N ALA A 35 -42.48 3.28 -1.26
CA ALA A 35 -41.40 4.27 -1.28
C ALA A 35 -40.49 4.17 -0.03
N ASN A 36 -41.07 3.87 1.14
CA ASN A 36 -40.32 3.75 2.38
C ASN A 36 -39.54 2.42 2.48
N GLU A 37 -40.08 1.33 1.94
CA GLU A 37 -39.43 0.00 1.99
C GLU A 37 -38.46 -0.24 0.83
N HIS A 38 -38.63 0.43 -0.32
CA HIS A 38 -37.76 0.29 -1.50
C HIS A 38 -37.15 1.63 -1.90
N ASN A 39 -36.20 2.12 -1.09
CA ASN A 39 -35.42 3.31 -1.37
C ASN A 39 -34.35 3.04 -2.45
N LYS A 40 -34.80 2.61 -3.64
CA LYS A 40 -33.94 2.39 -4.81
C LYS A 40 -33.83 3.71 -5.56
N SER A 41 -32.90 4.55 -5.12
CA SER A 41 -32.61 5.86 -5.69
C SER A 41 -32.25 5.71 -7.17
N TYR A 42 -33.15 6.13 -8.06
CA TYR A 42 -32.90 6.15 -9.49
C TYR A 42 -32.50 7.59 -9.86
N ASP A 43 -31.22 7.84 -10.09
CA ASP A 43 -30.73 9.17 -10.47
C ASP A 43 -31.16 9.47 -11.92
N ALA A 44 -32.20 10.29 -12.05
CA ALA A 44 -32.73 10.76 -13.33
C ALA A 44 -32.05 12.05 -13.82
N THR A 45 -30.90 12.43 -13.27
CA THR A 45 -30.11 13.53 -13.81
C THR A 45 -29.32 13.06 -15.04
N ALA A 46 -29.29 13.89 -16.09
CA ALA A 46 -28.62 13.59 -17.35
C ALA A 46 -27.10 13.31 -17.20
N ASN A 47 -26.51 13.66 -16.05
CA ASN A 47 -25.09 13.52 -15.77
C ASN A 47 -24.74 12.48 -14.69
N LYS A 48 -25.72 11.72 -14.13
CA LYS A 48 -25.46 10.64 -13.14
C LYS A 48 -24.49 11.05 -12.02
N ARG A 49 -24.59 12.30 -11.56
CA ARG A 49 -23.51 12.98 -10.81
C ARG A 49 -23.37 12.48 -9.37
N TYR A 50 -24.37 11.75 -8.89
CA TYR A 50 -24.47 11.18 -7.55
C TYR A 50 -24.49 9.64 -7.58
N SER A 51 -24.07 9.05 -8.70
CA SER A 51 -23.93 7.61 -8.82
C SER A 51 -22.51 7.22 -9.20
N LEU A 52 -21.99 6.14 -8.61
CA LEU A 52 -20.70 5.55 -8.98
C LEU A 52 -20.65 5.30 -10.48
N SER A 53 -19.45 5.40 -11.04
CA SER A 53 -19.23 5.10 -12.45
C SER A 53 -19.68 3.68 -12.81
N GLU A 54 -20.11 3.49 -14.05
CA GLU A 54 -20.54 2.17 -14.53
C GLU A 54 -19.43 1.12 -14.42
N GLN A 55 -18.16 1.54 -14.45
CA GLN A 55 -17.01 0.69 -14.25
C GLN A 55 -16.92 0.20 -12.80
N THR A 56 -17.04 1.10 -11.83
CA THR A 56 -17.06 0.76 -10.40
C THR A 56 -18.23 -0.14 -10.06
N ALA A 57 -19.43 0.16 -10.58
CA ALA A 57 -20.60 -0.69 -10.36
C ALA A 57 -20.40 -2.13 -10.86
N LYS A 58 -19.71 -2.33 -12.00
CA LYS A 58 -19.38 -3.68 -12.50
C LYS A 58 -18.40 -4.41 -11.58
N ILE A 59 -17.37 -3.72 -11.09
CA ILE A 59 -16.35 -4.30 -10.19
C ILE A 59 -16.98 -4.72 -8.87
N VAL A 60 -17.76 -3.83 -8.25
CA VAL A 60 -18.39 -4.04 -6.94
C VAL A 60 -19.45 -5.14 -6.99
N LYS A 61 -20.25 -5.21 -8.06
CA LYS A 61 -21.20 -6.31 -8.28
C LYS A 61 -20.53 -7.65 -8.58
N GLY A 62 -19.33 -7.63 -9.17
CA GLY A 62 -18.54 -8.82 -9.47
C GLY A 62 -17.76 -9.40 -8.28
N LEU A 63 -17.84 -8.77 -7.11
CA LEU A 63 -17.17 -9.25 -5.89
C LEU A 63 -17.72 -10.63 -5.48
N LYS A 64 -16.85 -11.65 -5.49
CA LYS A 64 -17.18 -13.01 -5.01
C LYS A 64 -16.95 -13.19 -3.51
N GLN A 65 -16.13 -12.33 -2.91
CA GLN A 65 -15.75 -12.36 -1.50
C GLN A 65 -16.22 -11.08 -0.81
N ASP A 66 -16.41 -11.16 0.51
CA ASP A 66 -16.77 -10.02 1.33
C ASP A 66 -15.64 -8.98 1.35
N ALA A 67 -15.94 -7.77 0.90
CA ALA A 67 -15.05 -6.61 0.96
C ALA A 67 -15.41 -5.74 2.17
N LYS A 68 -14.54 -5.74 3.19
CA LYS A 68 -14.69 -4.90 4.37
C LYS A 68 -13.97 -3.57 4.16
N ILE A 69 -14.71 -2.47 4.14
CA ILE A 69 -14.17 -1.11 4.04
C ILE A 69 -14.21 -0.46 5.42
N THR A 70 -13.05 -0.17 6.00
CA THR A 70 -12.94 0.50 7.30
C THR A 70 -12.50 1.94 7.10
N TYR A 71 -13.35 2.89 7.45
CA TYR A 71 -13.07 4.32 7.34
C TYR A 71 -12.59 4.88 8.68
N PHE A 72 -11.38 5.45 8.66
CA PHE A 72 -10.73 6.03 9.83
C PHE A 72 -10.83 7.56 9.77
N ASN A 73 -11.71 8.12 10.59
CA ASN A 73 -11.87 9.57 10.74
C ASN A 73 -12.44 9.91 12.11
N GLN A 74 -12.49 11.18 12.46
CA GLN A 74 -13.17 11.64 13.66
C GLN A 74 -14.67 11.37 13.55
N SER A 75 -15.31 11.03 14.68
CA SER A 75 -16.76 10.77 14.73
C SER A 75 -17.61 11.88 14.09
N THR A 76 -17.16 13.14 14.16
CA THR A 76 -17.83 14.32 13.61
C THR A 76 -17.69 14.47 12.09
N ARG A 77 -16.71 13.81 11.49
CA ARG A 77 -16.37 13.91 10.05
C ARG A 77 -16.68 12.63 9.28
N PHE A 78 -17.36 11.66 9.90
CA PHE A 78 -17.78 10.46 9.19
C PHE A 78 -18.70 10.74 8.01
N SER A 79 -19.48 11.83 8.06
CA SER A 79 -20.35 12.26 6.96
C SER A 79 -19.58 12.52 5.66
N GLU A 80 -18.32 12.95 5.72
CA GLU A 80 -17.49 13.26 4.53
C GLU A 80 -17.28 12.05 3.61
N GLY A 81 -17.23 10.84 4.17
CA GLY A 81 -17.10 9.59 3.42
C GLY A 81 -18.34 8.71 3.46
N LYS A 82 -19.37 9.10 4.23
CA LYS A 82 -20.55 8.27 4.47
C LYS A 82 -21.34 8.04 3.19
N ASP A 83 -21.66 9.11 2.47
CA ASP A 83 -22.49 9.04 1.26
C ASP A 83 -21.84 8.13 0.21
N LEU A 84 -20.53 8.30 -0.01
CA LEU A 84 -19.77 7.47 -0.94
C LEU A 84 -19.80 5.99 -0.52
N LEU A 85 -19.46 5.68 0.74
CA LEU A 85 -19.38 4.29 1.22
C LEU A 85 -20.73 3.59 1.32
N GLU A 86 -21.80 4.33 1.65
CA GLU A 86 -23.17 3.81 1.61
C GLU A 86 -23.58 3.43 0.19
N GLU A 87 -23.10 4.17 -0.82
CA GLU A 87 -23.34 3.82 -2.21
C GLU A 87 -22.69 2.49 -2.60
N TYR A 88 -21.43 2.24 -2.23
CA TYR A 88 -20.78 0.94 -2.42
C TYR A 88 -21.54 -0.19 -1.72
N LYS A 89 -22.02 0.04 -0.49
CA LYS A 89 -22.82 -0.92 0.28
C LYS A 89 -24.17 -1.20 -0.39
N SER A 90 -24.79 -0.20 -1.00
CA SER A 90 -26.07 -0.35 -1.71
C SER A 90 -25.95 -1.16 -3.00
N LEU A 91 -24.78 -1.14 -3.65
CA LEU A 91 -24.53 -1.81 -4.92
C LEU A 91 -24.27 -3.31 -4.78
N SER A 92 -23.73 -3.76 -3.65
CA SER A 92 -23.42 -5.16 -3.39
C SER A 92 -23.52 -5.50 -1.90
N SER A 93 -24.22 -6.59 -1.59
CA SER A 93 -24.31 -7.14 -0.23
C SER A 93 -22.97 -7.61 0.32
N ASN A 94 -21.99 -7.85 -0.55
CA ASN A 94 -20.66 -8.31 -0.18
C ASN A 94 -19.79 -7.15 0.34
N VAL A 95 -20.24 -5.90 0.25
CA VAL A 95 -19.52 -4.74 0.80
C VAL A 95 -19.99 -4.45 2.23
N LYS A 96 -19.06 -4.52 3.19
CA LYS A 96 -19.30 -4.23 4.61
C LYS A 96 -18.53 -2.97 5.00
N VAL A 97 -19.23 -1.95 5.46
CA VAL A 97 -18.62 -0.67 5.85
C VAL A 97 -18.54 -0.57 7.37
N GLN A 98 -17.37 -0.21 7.91
CA GLN A 98 -17.14 0.07 9.33
C GLN A 98 -16.53 1.47 9.50
N TYR A 99 -17.04 2.23 10.46
CA TYR A 99 -16.50 3.54 10.84
C TYR A 99 -15.73 3.39 12.14
N VAL A 100 -14.46 3.81 12.15
CA VAL A 100 -13.58 3.74 13.32
C VAL A 100 -13.02 5.13 13.59
N ASP A 101 -13.14 5.57 14.84
CA ASP A 101 -12.57 6.82 15.31
C ASP A 101 -11.20 6.53 15.95
N PRO A 102 -10.07 6.92 15.31
CA PRO A 102 -8.73 6.63 15.83
C PRO A 102 -8.47 7.21 17.23
N ASP A 103 -9.18 8.28 17.61
CA ASP A 103 -9.03 8.92 18.92
C ASP A 103 -9.77 8.14 20.03
N LYS A 104 -10.86 7.44 19.67
CA LYS A 104 -11.64 6.61 20.60
C LYS A 104 -11.14 5.16 20.65
N ASP A 105 -10.69 4.63 19.52
CA ASP A 105 -10.11 3.29 19.40
C ASP A 105 -8.70 3.34 18.80
N PRO A 106 -7.69 3.69 19.62
CA PRO A 106 -6.31 3.74 19.17
C PRO A 106 -5.70 2.35 18.96
N GLN A 107 -6.35 1.25 19.36
CA GLN A 107 -5.83 -0.11 19.12
C GLN A 107 -6.08 -0.52 17.68
N GLN A 108 -7.33 -0.39 17.19
CA GLN A 108 -7.67 -0.71 15.80
C GLN A 108 -6.88 0.14 14.79
N ALA A 109 -6.69 1.44 15.07
CA ALA A 109 -5.91 2.32 14.20
C ALA A 109 -4.43 1.93 14.11
N ARG A 110 -3.84 1.45 15.23
CA ARG A 110 -2.44 0.99 15.27
C ARG A 110 -2.24 -0.32 14.52
N GLU A 111 -3.14 -1.28 14.68
CA GLU A 111 -3.12 -2.55 13.93
C GLU A 111 -3.30 -2.34 12.42
N ALA A 112 -4.07 -1.32 12.06
CA ALA A 112 -4.30 -0.90 10.68
C ALA A 112 -3.17 -0.05 10.09
N GLY A 113 -2.17 0.37 10.88
CA GLY A 113 -1.07 1.21 10.42
C GLY A 113 -1.46 2.65 10.08
N ILE A 114 -2.64 3.11 10.47
CA ILE A 114 -3.19 4.42 10.09
C ILE A 114 -2.49 5.54 10.85
N ARG A 115 -1.97 6.51 10.09
CA ARG A 115 -1.27 7.71 10.62
C ARG A 115 -1.98 9.02 10.29
N SER A 116 -3.01 8.97 9.45
CA SER A 116 -3.74 10.12 8.94
C SER A 116 -5.25 9.90 9.05
N PHE A 117 -5.97 10.97 9.39
CA PHE A 117 -7.43 10.98 9.33
C PHE A 117 -7.90 11.09 7.87
N GLY A 118 -9.08 10.52 7.57
CA GLY A 118 -9.66 10.56 6.24
C GLY A 118 -9.22 9.41 5.33
N THR A 119 -8.51 8.42 5.88
CA THR A 119 -8.06 7.23 5.16
C THR A 119 -9.09 6.10 5.27
N ALA A 120 -9.30 5.35 4.18
CA ALA A 120 -10.09 4.12 4.20
C ALA A 120 -9.20 2.91 3.90
N ILE A 121 -9.42 1.80 4.58
CA ILE A 121 -8.79 0.51 4.28
C ILE A 121 -9.84 -0.40 3.66
N VAL A 122 -9.52 -0.98 2.52
CA VAL A 122 -10.27 -2.04 1.88
C VAL A 122 -9.62 -3.37 2.24
N GLN A 123 -10.41 -4.33 2.72
CA GLN A 123 -9.96 -5.67 3.05
C GLN A 123 -10.86 -6.69 2.36
N ILE A 124 -10.31 -7.47 1.43
CA ILE A 124 -10.95 -8.60 0.78
C ILE A 124 -10.16 -9.85 1.18
N GLY A 125 -10.72 -10.64 2.11
CA GLY A 125 -10.02 -11.78 2.70
C GLY A 125 -8.92 -11.38 3.68
N ALA A 126 -7.68 -11.82 3.42
CA ALA A 126 -6.53 -11.65 4.34
C ALA A 126 -5.73 -10.35 4.12
N LYS A 127 -5.86 -9.74 2.94
CA LYS A 127 -5.07 -8.57 2.55
C LYS A 127 -5.80 -7.27 2.90
N LYS A 128 -5.04 -6.22 3.16
CA LYS A 128 -5.54 -4.88 3.48
C LYS A 128 -4.86 -3.89 2.53
N GLU A 129 -5.67 -3.15 1.77
CA GLU A 129 -5.22 -2.11 0.84
C GLU A 129 -5.68 -0.74 1.32
N GLU A 130 -4.76 0.20 1.40
CA GLU A 130 -5.06 1.59 1.79
C GLU A 130 -5.57 2.40 0.59
N ALA A 131 -6.70 3.07 0.76
CA ALA A 131 -7.16 4.13 -0.12
C ALA A 131 -6.60 5.48 0.37
N LYS A 132 -5.69 6.06 -0.42
CA LYS A 132 -4.97 7.31 -0.09
C LYS A 132 -5.89 8.54 0.05
N SER A 133 -7.11 8.47 -0.46
CA SER A 133 -8.11 9.55 -0.38
C SER A 133 -9.53 8.97 -0.32
N MET A 134 -10.47 9.76 0.21
CA MET A 134 -11.90 9.47 0.21
C MET A 134 -12.54 9.89 -1.13
N THR A 135 -12.13 9.23 -2.22
CA THR A 135 -12.69 9.43 -3.57
C THR A 135 -13.02 8.08 -4.22
N GLU A 136 -13.93 8.07 -5.20
CA GLU A 136 -14.32 6.85 -5.91
C GLU A 136 -13.10 6.15 -6.53
N GLU A 137 -12.20 6.92 -7.14
CA GLU A 137 -11.02 6.40 -7.84
C GLU A 137 -10.06 5.71 -6.86
N ALA A 138 -9.87 6.28 -5.67
CA ALA A 138 -8.96 5.74 -4.68
C ALA A 138 -9.52 4.46 -4.04
N ILE A 139 -10.82 4.42 -3.73
CA ILE A 139 -11.50 3.26 -3.15
C ILE A 139 -11.61 2.14 -4.18
N THR A 140 -12.12 2.44 -5.39
CA THR A 140 -12.20 1.47 -6.49
C THR A 140 -10.81 0.96 -6.86
N GLY A 141 -9.81 1.84 -6.90
CA GLY A 141 -8.43 1.46 -7.13
C GLY A 141 -7.89 0.52 -6.06
N ALA A 142 -8.22 0.74 -4.78
CA ALA A 142 -7.86 -0.17 -3.68
C ALA A 142 -8.55 -1.54 -3.82
N ILE A 143 -9.85 -1.56 -4.14
CA ILE A 143 -10.60 -2.79 -4.44
C ILE A 143 -9.94 -3.54 -5.61
N ILE A 144 -9.60 -2.87 -6.70
CA ILE A 144 -8.94 -3.49 -7.85
C ILE A 144 -7.57 -4.05 -7.46
N ARG A 145 -6.76 -3.32 -6.68
CA ARG A 145 -5.43 -3.80 -6.26
C ARG A 145 -5.53 -5.06 -5.40
N ASP A 146 -6.49 -5.09 -4.50
CA ASP A 146 -6.74 -6.23 -3.63
C ASP A 146 -7.27 -7.44 -4.43
N LEU A 147 -8.25 -7.21 -5.33
CA LEU A 147 -8.81 -8.22 -6.22
C LEU A 147 -7.82 -8.77 -7.25
N LYS A 148 -6.92 -7.92 -7.76
CA LYS A 148 -5.95 -8.31 -8.80
C LYS A 148 -4.92 -9.32 -8.31
N SER A 149 -4.92 -9.71 -7.03
CA SER A 149 -4.33 -10.94 -6.51
C SER A 149 -3.11 -11.45 -7.28
N ASN A 150 -2.08 -10.61 -7.43
CA ASN A 150 -0.75 -11.17 -7.46
C ASN A 150 -0.31 -11.16 -6.00
N THR A 151 -0.63 -12.23 -5.26
CA THR A 151 0.33 -12.67 -4.24
C THR A 151 1.66 -12.70 -4.95
N ARG A 152 2.53 -11.75 -4.58
CA ARG A 152 3.82 -11.65 -5.22
C ARG A 152 4.63 -12.82 -4.67
N THR A 153 4.83 -13.82 -5.50
CA THR A 153 5.61 -14.99 -5.11
C THR A 153 7.08 -14.68 -5.32
N VAL A 154 7.86 -14.77 -4.26
CA VAL A 154 9.32 -14.70 -4.28
C VAL A 154 9.85 -16.12 -4.29
N CYS A 155 10.54 -16.48 -5.35
CA CYS A 155 11.09 -17.81 -5.56
C CYS A 155 12.56 -17.82 -5.18
N PHE A 156 12.96 -18.73 -4.30
CA PHE A 156 14.33 -18.90 -3.85
C PHE A 156 14.91 -20.13 -4.52
N LEU A 157 16.07 -20.00 -5.13
CA LEU A 157 16.75 -21.15 -5.70
C LEU A 157 17.30 -22.07 -4.62
N SER A 158 17.29 -23.36 -4.95
CA SER A 158 17.90 -24.42 -4.17
C SER A 158 18.52 -25.46 -5.10
N GLY A 159 19.56 -26.13 -4.63
CA GLY A 159 20.19 -27.27 -5.33
C GLY A 159 21.70 -27.11 -5.46
N SER A 160 22.17 -25.86 -5.45
CA SER A 160 23.57 -25.48 -5.59
C SER A 160 24.18 -24.97 -4.28
N GLY A 161 23.57 -25.34 -3.14
CA GLY A 161 24.06 -25.04 -1.80
C GLY A 161 23.73 -23.62 -1.31
N GLU A 162 22.64 -23.06 -1.80
CA GLU A 162 22.06 -21.79 -1.38
C GLU A 162 21.46 -21.87 0.03
N HIS A 163 21.37 -20.71 0.69
CA HIS A 163 20.71 -20.57 1.98
C HIS A 163 19.23 -20.95 1.92
N GLN A 164 18.80 -21.80 2.85
CA GLN A 164 17.47 -22.39 2.83
C GLN A 164 16.45 -21.50 3.53
N LEU A 165 15.25 -21.41 2.94
CA LEU A 165 14.13 -20.61 3.45
C LEU A 165 13.58 -21.09 4.79
N ASP A 166 13.67 -22.39 5.07
CA ASP A 166 13.11 -23.00 6.28
C ASP A 166 14.16 -23.20 7.38
N ASP A 167 15.40 -22.81 7.11
CA ASP A 167 16.49 -22.91 8.07
C ASP A 167 16.48 -21.74 9.06
N SER A 168 16.57 -22.07 10.35
CA SER A 168 16.62 -21.14 11.48
C SER A 168 18.01 -20.89 12.03
N ASP A 169 19.02 -21.57 11.47
CA ASP A 169 20.42 -21.33 11.83
C ASP A 169 20.90 -19.96 11.35
N ARG A 170 22.12 -19.62 11.74
CA ARG A 170 22.73 -18.30 11.47
C ARG A 170 22.74 -17.91 9.99
N GLU A 171 22.84 -18.89 9.10
CA GLU A 171 22.89 -18.72 7.64
C GLU A 171 21.53 -18.97 6.98
N GLY A 172 20.51 -19.35 7.76
CA GLY A 172 19.17 -19.66 7.28
C GLY A 172 18.30 -18.42 7.05
N PHE A 173 17.32 -18.54 6.14
CA PHE A 173 16.46 -17.43 5.70
C PHE A 173 15.05 -17.46 6.31
N SER A 174 14.79 -18.27 7.34
CA SER A 174 13.46 -18.38 7.97
C SER A 174 12.91 -17.06 8.51
N GLN A 175 13.75 -16.18 9.06
CA GLN A 175 13.33 -14.84 9.49
C GLN A 175 12.94 -13.97 8.29
N PHE A 176 13.67 -14.08 7.18
CA PHE A 176 13.33 -13.36 5.96
C PHE A 176 12.01 -13.84 5.37
N LYS A 177 11.77 -15.16 5.37
CA LYS A 177 10.48 -15.77 5.03
C LYS A 177 9.33 -15.20 5.85
N GLN A 178 9.50 -15.03 7.16
CA GLN A 178 8.49 -14.44 8.04
C GLN A 178 8.22 -12.96 7.71
N LEU A 179 9.27 -12.18 7.41
CA LEU A 179 9.14 -10.77 7.00
C LEU A 179 8.39 -10.65 5.67
N LEU A 180 8.73 -11.49 4.68
CA LEU A 180 8.02 -11.56 3.40
C LEU A 180 6.54 -11.89 3.60
N ALA A 181 6.23 -12.88 4.44
CA ALA A 181 4.85 -13.25 4.75
C ALA A 181 4.08 -12.11 5.43
N LYS A 182 4.73 -11.38 6.35
CA LYS A 182 4.15 -10.21 7.01
C LYS A 182 3.82 -9.09 6.01
N ASP A 183 4.64 -8.94 4.99
CA ASP A 183 4.44 -7.99 3.89
C ASP A 183 3.55 -8.55 2.76
N SER A 184 2.84 -9.66 3.01
CA SER A 184 1.90 -10.30 2.08
C SER A 184 2.53 -10.86 0.80
N TYR A 185 3.81 -11.21 0.84
CA TYR A 185 4.49 -12.01 -0.17
C TYR A 185 4.38 -13.50 0.16
N GLU A 186 4.25 -14.31 -0.89
CA GLU A 186 4.41 -15.76 -0.77
C GLU A 186 5.87 -16.11 -1.07
N SER A 187 6.46 -17.07 -0.37
CA SER A 187 7.82 -17.52 -0.62
C SER A 187 7.81 -19.00 -0.97
N LYS A 188 8.55 -19.38 -2.01
CA LYS A 188 8.68 -20.77 -2.43
C LYS A 188 10.11 -21.12 -2.78
N THR A 189 10.46 -22.37 -2.60
CA THR A 189 11.74 -22.94 -3.04
C THR A 189 11.59 -23.51 -4.45
N VAL A 190 12.57 -23.26 -5.31
CA VAL A 190 12.62 -23.75 -6.70
C VAL A 190 13.96 -24.43 -6.93
N ASP A 191 13.91 -25.69 -7.36
CA ASP A 191 15.08 -26.47 -7.73
C ASP A 191 15.19 -26.55 -9.26
N LEU A 192 16.15 -25.82 -9.83
CA LEU A 192 16.37 -25.79 -11.27
C LEU A 192 17.13 -27.01 -11.79
N LEU A 193 17.83 -27.77 -10.94
CA LEU A 193 18.43 -29.05 -11.31
C LEU A 193 17.35 -30.08 -11.63
N GLN A 194 16.26 -30.08 -10.88
CA GLN A 194 15.12 -30.96 -11.14
C GLN A 194 14.28 -30.51 -12.32
N LYS A 195 14.00 -29.21 -12.41
CA LYS A 195 13.23 -28.63 -13.50
C LYS A 195 13.86 -27.29 -13.93
N PRO A 196 14.56 -27.23 -15.08
CA PRO A 196 15.27 -26.04 -15.53
C PRO A 196 14.31 -24.99 -16.13
N GLU A 197 13.32 -24.57 -15.34
CA GLU A 197 12.31 -23.60 -15.70
C GLU A 197 11.84 -22.87 -14.43
N VAL A 198 11.96 -21.55 -14.42
CA VAL A 198 11.40 -20.73 -13.35
C VAL A 198 9.87 -20.70 -13.51
N PRO A 199 9.09 -21.09 -12.49
CA PRO A 199 7.64 -21.09 -12.60
C PRO A 199 7.02 -19.72 -12.90
N SER A 200 5.95 -19.69 -13.69
CA SER A 200 5.34 -18.44 -14.19
C SER A 200 4.67 -17.58 -13.11
N ASP A 201 4.39 -18.15 -11.94
CA ASP A 201 3.87 -17.44 -10.77
C ASP A 201 4.96 -16.66 -10.00
N CYS A 202 6.24 -16.95 -10.26
CA CYS A 202 7.36 -16.24 -9.64
C CYS A 202 7.42 -14.78 -10.11
N THR A 203 7.19 -13.85 -9.19
CA THR A 203 7.29 -12.41 -9.45
C THR A 203 8.73 -11.89 -9.29
N ALA A 204 9.51 -12.56 -8.44
CA ALA A 204 10.93 -12.32 -8.27
C ALA A 204 11.66 -13.64 -7.99
N LEU A 205 12.92 -13.71 -8.42
CA LEU A 205 13.83 -14.83 -8.18
C LEU A 205 14.95 -14.38 -7.24
N VAL A 206 15.32 -15.23 -6.28
CA VAL A 206 16.40 -14.97 -5.33
C VAL A 206 17.42 -16.09 -5.43
N ILE A 207 18.67 -15.69 -5.69
CA ILE A 207 19.85 -16.56 -5.71
C ILE A 207 20.64 -16.21 -4.44
N ALA A 208 20.55 -17.06 -3.44
CA ALA A 208 21.03 -16.77 -2.08
C ALA A 208 22.31 -17.54 -1.73
N GLY A 209 23.46 -17.04 -2.17
CA GLY A 209 24.77 -17.59 -1.80
C GLY A 209 25.02 -19.01 -2.32
N PRO A 210 25.00 -19.26 -3.65
CA PRO A 210 25.31 -20.57 -4.19
C PRO A 210 26.76 -20.94 -3.88
N THR A 211 26.97 -22.12 -3.29
CA THR A 211 28.31 -22.62 -2.96
C THR A 211 28.87 -23.56 -4.03
N ARG A 212 28.02 -24.06 -4.94
CA ARG A 212 28.39 -24.94 -6.06
C ARG A 212 28.12 -24.24 -7.39
N ASP A 213 28.77 -24.70 -8.44
CA ASP A 213 28.54 -24.20 -9.79
C ASP A 213 27.15 -24.57 -10.30
N TYR A 214 26.41 -23.58 -10.79
CA TYR A 214 25.22 -23.82 -11.60
C TYR A 214 25.59 -24.44 -12.95
N VAL A 215 24.79 -25.41 -13.38
CA VAL A 215 24.94 -25.99 -14.73
C VAL A 215 24.26 -25.10 -15.78
N GLN A 216 24.69 -25.23 -17.04
CA GLN A 216 24.21 -24.37 -18.13
C GLN A 216 22.67 -24.29 -18.25
N PRO A 217 21.90 -25.39 -18.12
CA PRO A 217 20.43 -25.32 -18.16
C PRO A 217 19.81 -24.43 -17.06
N GLU A 218 20.41 -24.40 -15.87
CA GLU A 218 19.95 -23.55 -14.77
C GLU A 218 20.24 -22.08 -15.07
N VAL A 219 21.47 -21.81 -15.53
CA VAL A 219 21.91 -20.47 -15.94
C VAL A 219 21.02 -19.93 -17.06
N ASP A 220 20.70 -20.76 -18.05
CA ASP A 220 19.81 -20.39 -19.16
C ASP A 220 18.39 -20.11 -18.67
N ALA A 221 17.87 -20.87 -17.70
CA ALA A 221 16.56 -20.63 -17.11
C ALA A 221 16.50 -19.31 -16.33
N VAL A 222 17.55 -19.00 -15.55
CA VAL A 222 17.69 -17.72 -14.84
C VAL A 222 17.79 -16.56 -15.84
N LYS A 223 18.66 -16.70 -16.85
CA LYS A 223 18.84 -15.70 -17.91
C LYS A 223 17.54 -15.41 -18.63
N LYS A 224 16.83 -16.46 -19.06
CA LYS A 224 15.53 -16.37 -19.71
C LYS A 224 14.50 -15.64 -18.85
N PHE A 225 14.39 -16.00 -17.57
CA PHE A 225 13.44 -15.36 -16.65
C PHE A 225 13.68 -13.84 -16.53
N VAL A 226 14.95 -13.42 -16.40
CA VAL A 226 15.30 -12.00 -16.28
C VAL A 226 15.08 -11.26 -17.60
N GLU A 227 15.47 -11.86 -18.74
CA GLU A 227 15.30 -11.26 -20.07
C GLU A 227 13.83 -11.17 -20.50
N ASP A 228 12.98 -12.08 -20.04
CA ASP A 228 11.53 -12.05 -20.22
C ASP A 228 10.83 -11.01 -19.31
N GLY A 229 11.60 -10.20 -18.56
CA GLY A 229 11.10 -9.10 -17.72
C GLY A 229 10.91 -9.44 -16.24
N GLY A 230 11.36 -10.62 -15.82
CA GLY A 230 11.43 -11.02 -14.42
C GLY A 230 12.43 -10.18 -13.62
N ARG A 231 12.29 -10.19 -12.29
CA ARG A 231 13.21 -9.51 -11.36
C ARG A 231 14.02 -10.54 -10.60
N ALA A 232 15.33 -10.39 -10.58
CA ALA A 232 16.21 -11.28 -9.83
C ALA A 232 17.04 -10.52 -8.79
N PHE A 233 17.28 -11.16 -7.65
CA PHE A 233 18.17 -10.70 -6.60
C PHE A 233 19.30 -11.72 -6.43
N PHE A 234 20.53 -11.28 -6.68
CA PHE A 234 21.72 -12.11 -6.64
C PHE A 234 22.53 -11.76 -5.40
N MET A 235 22.78 -12.77 -4.56
CA MET A 235 23.71 -12.71 -3.44
C MET A 235 24.80 -13.73 -3.74
N LEU A 236 25.98 -13.24 -4.14
CA LEU A 236 27.10 -14.10 -4.49
C LEU A 236 28.25 -13.83 -3.52
N ASP A 237 28.78 -14.90 -2.95
CA ASP A 237 30.00 -14.84 -2.16
C ASP A 237 31.22 -14.99 -3.08
N PRO A 238 32.35 -14.36 -2.74
CA PRO A 238 33.57 -14.53 -3.51
C PRO A 238 34.03 -15.99 -3.45
N PRO A 239 34.61 -16.52 -4.55
CA PRO A 239 35.12 -17.89 -4.58
C PRO A 239 36.18 -18.07 -3.50
N LEU A 240 36.00 -19.07 -2.65
CA LEU A 240 36.82 -19.24 -1.46
C LEU A 240 37.06 -20.72 -1.20
N LYS A 241 38.34 -21.07 -1.04
CA LYS A 241 38.77 -22.42 -0.64
C LYS A 241 39.48 -22.32 0.70
N MET A 242 38.73 -22.55 1.79
CA MET A 242 39.27 -22.54 3.15
C MET A 242 38.93 -23.85 3.88
N GLY A 243 39.93 -24.71 4.03
CA GLY A 243 39.78 -26.00 4.72
C GLY A 243 38.79 -26.90 3.99
N ARG A 244 37.63 -27.16 4.60
CA ARG A 244 36.54 -27.97 4.03
C ARG A 244 35.42 -27.14 3.40
N SER A 245 35.48 -25.81 3.51
CA SER A 245 34.53 -24.92 2.85
C SER A 245 35.06 -24.53 1.48
N GLU A 246 34.27 -24.80 0.46
CA GLU A 246 34.56 -24.47 -0.93
C GLU A 246 33.34 -23.76 -1.51
N ILE A 247 33.55 -22.52 -1.95
CA ILE A 247 32.60 -21.72 -2.72
C ILE A 247 33.10 -21.71 -4.15
N ALA A 248 32.30 -22.27 -5.05
CA ALA A 248 32.63 -22.36 -6.46
C ALA A 248 32.60 -21.00 -7.17
N ASP A 249 33.34 -20.93 -8.28
CA ASP A 249 33.51 -19.70 -9.06
C ASP A 249 32.22 -19.20 -9.72
N ASN A 250 31.30 -20.11 -10.05
CA ASN A 250 30.05 -19.80 -10.75
C ASN A 250 30.27 -19.03 -12.07
N ASP A 251 31.34 -19.36 -12.80
CA ASP A 251 31.77 -18.62 -14.01
C ASP A 251 30.65 -18.49 -15.06
N ALA A 252 29.83 -19.51 -15.25
CA ALA A 252 28.70 -19.45 -16.18
C ALA A 252 27.65 -18.38 -15.78
N LEU A 253 27.33 -18.30 -14.48
CA LEU A 253 26.40 -17.30 -13.96
C LEU A 253 27.02 -15.89 -13.97
N THR A 254 28.28 -15.74 -13.57
CA THR A 254 28.96 -14.44 -13.54
C THR A 254 29.19 -13.88 -14.95
N ASN A 255 29.41 -14.73 -15.96
CA ASN A 255 29.44 -14.32 -17.36
C ASN A 255 28.10 -13.73 -17.85
N VAL A 256 26.96 -14.28 -17.40
CA VAL A 256 25.64 -13.70 -17.69
C VAL A 256 25.48 -12.32 -17.04
N LEU A 257 25.88 -12.20 -15.76
CA LEU A 257 25.86 -10.90 -15.07
C LEU A 257 26.76 -9.87 -15.77
N GLN A 258 27.93 -10.28 -16.25
CA GLN A 258 28.83 -9.43 -17.02
C GLN A 258 28.18 -8.97 -18.33
N GLY A 259 27.44 -9.85 -19.00
CA GLY A 259 26.62 -9.51 -20.18
C GLY A 259 25.54 -8.46 -19.89
N TRP A 260 25.05 -8.38 -18.65
CA TRP A 260 24.13 -7.33 -18.18
C TRP A 260 24.84 -6.08 -17.63
N GLY A 261 26.17 -6.03 -17.72
CA GLY A 261 26.99 -4.90 -17.28
C GLY A 261 27.35 -4.92 -15.78
N VAL A 262 27.19 -6.06 -15.10
CA VAL A 262 27.59 -6.25 -13.70
C VAL A 262 28.83 -7.12 -13.64
N THR A 263 29.96 -6.54 -13.22
CA THR A 263 31.19 -7.28 -12.97
C THR A 263 31.24 -7.70 -11.51
N VAL A 264 31.44 -9.00 -11.26
CA VAL A 264 31.62 -9.55 -9.92
C VAL A 264 33.11 -9.82 -9.72
N ASP A 265 33.74 -9.06 -8.84
CA ASP A 265 35.14 -9.25 -8.50
C ASP A 265 35.29 -10.46 -7.57
N LYS A 266 36.35 -11.25 -7.75
CA LYS A 266 36.65 -12.45 -6.94
C LYS A 266 37.43 -12.12 -5.66
N ASP A 267 37.43 -10.86 -5.26
CA ASP A 267 38.21 -10.35 -4.14
C ASP A 267 37.42 -10.44 -2.82
N LEU A 268 38.11 -10.86 -1.76
CA LEU A 268 37.56 -10.85 -0.40
C LEU A 268 37.85 -9.51 0.28
N ILE A 269 36.80 -8.81 0.68
CA ILE A 269 36.93 -7.56 1.43
C ILE A 269 37.22 -7.90 2.91
N LEU A 270 38.32 -7.37 3.43
CA LEU A 270 38.70 -7.49 4.83
C LEU A 270 38.69 -6.11 5.51
N ASP A 271 37.90 -5.97 6.56
CA ASP A 271 37.88 -4.81 7.43
C ASP A 271 38.82 -5.03 8.61
N LEU A 272 39.99 -4.39 8.52
CA LEU A 272 41.03 -4.42 9.54
C LEU A 272 40.85 -3.30 10.59
N SER A 273 39.71 -2.63 10.62
CA SER A 273 39.46 -1.57 11.58
C SER A 273 39.39 -2.13 13.01
N PRO A 274 39.93 -1.42 14.00
CA PRO A 274 39.82 -1.83 15.40
C PRO A 274 38.37 -1.89 15.90
N VAL A 275 37.46 -1.13 15.27
CA VAL A 275 36.06 -1.02 15.68
C VAL A 275 35.35 -2.37 15.52
N GLY A 276 35.48 -3.04 14.39
CA GLY A 276 34.88 -4.37 14.17
C GLY A 276 35.38 -5.40 15.19
N GLN A 277 36.69 -5.39 15.47
CA GLN A 277 37.32 -6.30 16.42
C GLN A 277 36.84 -6.07 17.86
N ILE A 278 36.60 -4.81 18.26
CA ILE A 278 36.04 -4.48 19.59
C ILE A 278 34.65 -5.08 19.78
N PHE A 279 33.83 -5.15 18.72
CA PHE A 279 32.50 -5.77 18.76
C PHE A 279 32.51 -7.29 18.53
N GLY A 280 33.69 -7.92 18.48
CA GLY A 280 33.82 -9.35 18.25
C GLY A 280 33.47 -9.80 16.83
N LEU A 281 33.43 -8.87 15.87
CA LEU A 281 33.26 -9.18 14.46
C LEU A 281 34.62 -9.58 13.88
N GLY A 282 34.65 -10.68 13.11
CA GLY A 282 35.85 -11.10 12.38
C GLY A 282 36.18 -10.12 11.24
N PRO A 283 37.44 -10.10 10.75
CA PRO A 283 37.88 -9.19 9.70
C PRO A 283 37.10 -9.34 8.38
N GLN A 284 36.43 -10.47 8.17
CA GLN A 284 35.56 -10.71 7.01
C GLN A 284 34.22 -9.95 7.06
N VAL A 285 33.88 -9.29 8.17
CA VAL A 285 32.65 -8.50 8.30
C VAL A 285 32.98 -7.02 8.13
N ALA A 286 32.67 -6.47 6.95
CA ALA A 286 32.91 -5.06 6.66
C ALA A 286 31.87 -4.15 7.33
N LEU A 287 32.34 -3.19 8.14
CA LEU A 287 31.47 -2.17 8.75
C LEU A 287 31.35 -0.95 7.82
N VAL A 288 30.23 -0.89 7.10
CA VAL A 288 29.91 0.28 6.26
C VAL A 288 29.37 1.40 7.15
N SER A 289 30.22 2.41 7.41
CA SER A 289 29.87 3.58 8.23
C SER A 289 29.32 4.75 7.42
N ASN A 290 29.62 4.81 6.11
CA ASN A 290 29.24 5.92 5.25
C ASN A 290 28.65 5.42 3.93
N TYR A 291 27.49 5.97 3.56
CA TYR A 291 26.87 5.75 2.25
C TYR A 291 27.02 7.01 1.38
N SER A 292 26.94 6.88 0.05
CA SER A 292 26.81 8.02 -0.88
C SER A 292 25.35 8.49 -0.97
N SER A 293 25.06 9.71 -1.43
CA SER A 293 23.66 10.21 -1.44
C SER A 293 22.89 9.64 -2.63
N GLN A 294 22.00 8.67 -2.38
CA GLN A 294 21.16 8.05 -3.42
C GLN A 294 19.81 7.61 -2.83
N PRO A 295 18.72 7.57 -3.64
CA PRO A 295 17.38 7.22 -3.16
C PRO A 295 17.30 5.93 -2.33
N ILE A 296 18.10 4.92 -2.70
CA ILE A 296 18.15 3.60 -2.04
C ILE A 296 18.68 3.71 -0.61
N VAL A 297 19.76 4.46 -0.40
CA VAL A 297 20.47 4.54 0.88
C VAL A 297 20.09 5.78 1.70
N ASN A 298 19.24 6.66 1.17
CA ASN A 298 18.80 7.89 1.85
C ASN A 298 18.01 7.59 3.14
N GLU A 299 17.29 6.47 3.19
CA GLU A 299 16.60 6.05 4.42
C GLU A 299 17.58 5.45 5.44
N ILE A 300 18.60 4.73 4.97
CA ILE A 300 19.65 4.10 5.80
C ILE A 300 20.56 5.17 6.42
N LYS A 301 20.87 6.22 5.65
CA LYS A 301 21.74 7.33 6.07
C LYS A 301 21.27 8.14 7.25
N ARG A 302 19.96 8.17 7.52
CA ARG A 302 19.39 9.04 8.55
C ARG A 302 19.55 8.33 9.90
N PRO A 303 20.58 8.67 10.70
CA PRO A 303 20.77 8.02 11.98
C PRO A 303 19.65 8.55 12.89
N GLY A 304 18.73 7.67 13.31
CA GLY A 304 17.71 8.03 14.30
C GLY A 304 16.25 8.13 13.83
N HIS A 305 15.85 7.56 12.68
CA HIS A 305 14.42 7.48 12.31
C HIS A 305 13.77 6.09 12.40
N HIS A 306 14.43 5.11 13.01
CA HIS A 306 13.74 3.91 13.49
C HIS A 306 12.98 4.13 14.82
N LYS A 307 13.07 5.34 15.38
CA LYS A 307 12.12 5.90 16.36
C LYS A 307 11.84 7.36 15.95
N SER A 308 10.60 7.82 16.11
CA SER A 308 10.13 9.21 15.88
C SER A 308 10.30 9.85 14.47
N LYS A 309 9.48 9.44 13.50
CA LYS A 309 8.76 10.42 12.65
C LYS A 309 7.37 10.73 13.23
N PHE A 310 7.34 10.85 14.56
CA PHE A 310 6.22 11.31 15.36
C PHE A 310 6.82 12.26 16.42
N SER A 311 6.30 13.47 16.49
CA SER A 311 6.69 14.60 17.36
C SER A 311 7.75 15.58 16.82
N SER A 312 7.30 16.55 16.02
CA SER A 312 7.66 17.98 16.22
C SER A 312 6.83 18.88 15.30
N CYS A 313 5.50 18.81 15.42
CA CYS A 313 4.60 19.87 14.96
C CYS A 313 3.45 19.99 15.94
N GLN A 314 3.74 20.51 17.13
CA GLN A 314 2.84 20.98 18.20
C GLN A 314 3.76 21.20 19.42
N ARG A 315 3.96 22.38 20.02
CA ARG A 315 3.12 23.56 20.20
C ARG A 315 4.04 24.78 20.31
N ALA A 316 3.79 25.83 19.53
CA ALA A 316 4.18 27.18 19.91
C ALA A 316 2.88 27.97 20.09
N GLY A 317 2.35 27.96 21.31
CA GLY A 317 1.11 28.64 21.65
C GLY A 317 0.89 28.68 23.15
N SER A 318 1.04 29.90 23.70
CA SER A 318 0.52 30.38 24.99
C SER A 318 1.32 30.02 26.27
N LYS A 319 2.11 30.99 26.77
CA LYS A 319 1.77 31.84 27.94
C LYS A 319 2.96 32.71 28.39
N GLU A 320 2.89 33.98 27.99
CA GLU A 320 3.01 35.21 28.79
C GLU A 320 3.51 35.13 30.26
N GLN A 321 4.65 35.77 30.60
CA GLN A 321 4.75 36.64 31.78
C GLN A 321 5.96 37.60 31.84
N LYS A 322 5.63 38.91 31.90
CA LYS A 322 6.24 40.05 32.65
C LYS A 322 7.63 40.64 32.29
N ARG A 323 7.52 41.83 31.69
CA ARG A 323 8.33 43.09 31.72
C ARG A 323 8.55 43.66 33.17
N PRO A 324 9.22 44.83 33.43
CA PRO A 324 10.14 45.74 32.67
C PRO A 324 11.32 46.30 33.57
N PRO A 325 11.93 47.53 33.42
CA PRO A 325 11.98 48.53 32.34
C PRO A 325 13.38 49.14 31.97
N ASP A 326 13.40 49.83 30.81
CA ASP A 326 14.12 51.09 30.48
C ASP A 326 15.66 51.11 30.29
N HIS A 327 16.28 51.78 29.31
CA HIS A 327 15.92 52.92 28.44
C HIS A 327 16.68 52.86 27.10
N GLY A 328 16.19 53.59 26.07
CA GLY A 328 17.08 54.16 25.02
C GLY A 328 16.58 54.04 23.58
N CYS A 329 15.72 54.98 23.17
CA CYS A 329 15.04 55.02 21.88
C CYS A 329 15.87 55.73 20.77
N ARG A 330 15.52 55.39 19.51
CA ARG A 330 15.77 56.10 18.21
C ARG A 330 16.99 55.66 17.36
N ARG A 331 16.72 54.93 16.26
CA ARG A 331 16.64 55.50 14.87
C ARG A 331 16.45 54.41 13.80
N ASN A 332 15.53 54.74 12.87
CA ASN A 332 15.42 54.33 11.47
C ASN A 332 15.13 52.86 11.09
N LEU A 333 13.82 52.61 10.90
CA LEU A 333 13.28 51.70 9.89
C LEU A 333 13.68 52.17 8.49
N GLN A 334 14.47 51.36 7.78
CA GLN A 334 14.44 51.10 6.34
C GLN A 334 15.75 50.39 5.97
N HIS A 335 15.82 49.07 6.19
CA HIS A 335 16.77 48.12 5.59
C HIS A 335 16.72 46.82 6.42
N ARG A 336 15.79 45.91 6.10
CA ARG A 336 15.83 44.45 6.43
C ARG A 336 14.53 43.72 6.04
N GLN A 337 14.09 43.87 4.79
CA GLN A 337 13.04 43.02 4.20
C GLN A 337 13.38 42.52 2.79
N ALA A 338 14.66 42.47 2.39
CA ALA A 338 15.05 42.11 1.03
C ALA A 338 16.20 41.07 0.91
N GLU A 339 16.37 40.18 1.88
CA GLU A 339 17.44 39.14 1.84
C GLU A 339 17.00 37.71 2.19
N CYS A 340 15.72 37.36 1.99
CA CYS A 340 15.27 35.96 2.13
C CYS A 340 14.50 35.41 0.91
N ALA A 341 14.63 36.05 -0.26
CA ALA A 341 13.90 35.67 -1.48
C ALA A 341 14.75 35.63 -2.76
N ARG A 342 16.06 35.36 -2.67
CA ARG A 342 16.96 35.29 -3.84
C ARG A 342 17.94 34.11 -3.88
N THR A 343 17.52 32.93 -3.40
CA THR A 343 18.30 31.69 -3.61
C THR A 343 17.42 30.49 -4.01
N LEU A 344 16.40 30.73 -4.83
CA LEU A 344 15.61 29.68 -5.49
C LEU A 344 15.15 30.16 -6.88
N CYS A 345 16.10 30.44 -7.77
CA CYS A 345 15.90 30.46 -9.24
C CYS A 345 17.20 30.90 -9.92
N SER A 346 18.17 29.99 -10.05
CA SER A 346 19.15 30.04 -11.14
C SER A 346 19.92 28.73 -11.15
N TYR A 347 19.43 27.75 -11.90
CA TYR A 347 20.25 26.77 -12.62
C TYR A 347 19.36 26.07 -13.66
N ARG A 348 18.93 26.86 -14.65
CA ARG A 348 18.32 26.37 -15.89
C ARG A 348 19.01 27.11 -17.04
N GLN A 349 19.56 26.32 -17.97
CA GLN A 349 20.15 26.69 -19.27
C GLN A 349 21.55 27.30 -19.31
N PHE A 350 22.51 26.48 -19.80
CA PHE A 350 23.47 26.70 -20.91
C PHE A 350 24.39 25.45 -20.90
N ARG A 351 24.73 24.73 -21.98
CA ARG A 351 24.91 25.09 -23.40
C ARG A 351 25.00 23.78 -24.23
N LEU A 352 24.41 23.79 -25.43
CA LEU A 352 24.69 22.85 -26.55
C LEU A 352 25.98 23.27 -27.27
N GLY A 353 26.75 22.31 -27.81
CA GLY A 353 27.46 22.49 -29.09
C GLY A 353 28.95 22.11 -29.16
N ASN A 354 29.20 21.08 -29.98
CA ASN A 354 30.39 20.67 -30.76
C ASN A 354 31.56 19.98 -30.03
N GLU A 355 31.74 18.66 -30.27
CA GLU A 355 32.45 18.09 -31.45
C GLU A 355 31.74 16.82 -31.93
#